data_AF-A0AAE1B9X7-F1
#
_entry.id   AF-A0AAE1B9X7-F1
#
_cell.length_a   1.000
_cell.length_b   1.000
_cell.length_c   1.000
_cell.angle_alpha   90.00
_cell.angle_beta   90.00
_cell.angle_gamma   90.00
#
_symmetry.space_group_name_H-M   'P 1'
#
loop_
_entity.id
_entity.type
_entity.pdbx_description
1 polymer ?
#
loop_
_entity_poly.entity_id
_entity_poly.type
_entity_poly.pdbx_seq_one_letter_code
_entity_poly.pdbx_strand_id
1 'polypeptide(L)'
;MKAIFLRSAESKNLKYTQYIGDGDSASFKKISEAKPYGQEIDIEKLKSVRHVQKRCRTRLRKIINVKGKKLDDGKDTVEEAVYSAVAYFTDGASAVVKLFQCLGIEGHYTLRARKANDTERIAKSTYKSLEYSKKR
;
A
#
# COMPACT_ATOMS: atom_id res chain seq x y z
N MET A 1 -19.03 9.42 -4.75
CA MET A 1 -18.18 8.74 -5.74
C MET A 1 -18.96 7.81 -6.66
N LYS A 2 -19.76 6.84 -6.15
CA LYS A 2 -20.62 5.94 -6.97
C LYS A 2 -21.44 6.68 -8.05
N ALA A 3 -22.10 7.78 -7.69
CA ALA A 3 -22.92 8.58 -8.62
C ALA A 3 -22.14 9.11 -9.84
N ILE A 4 -20.82 9.36 -9.72
CA ILE A 4 -20.00 9.85 -10.83
C ILE A 4 -19.80 8.75 -11.87
N PHE A 5 -19.60 7.51 -11.44
CA PHE A 5 -19.41 6.35 -12.33
C PHE A 5 -20.71 5.99 -13.05
N LEU A 6 -21.85 5.96 -12.34
CA LEU A 6 -23.17 5.70 -12.93
C LEU A 6 -23.55 6.78 -13.94
N ARG A 7 -23.42 8.06 -13.57
CA ARG A 7 -23.70 9.18 -14.47
C ARG A 7 -22.80 9.14 -15.71
N SER A 8 -21.54 8.72 -15.57
CA SER A 8 -20.61 8.58 -16.70
C SER A 8 -21.08 7.54 -17.71
N ALA A 9 -21.63 6.41 -17.24
CA ALA A 9 -22.22 5.39 -18.10
C ALA A 9 -23.47 5.92 -18.82
N GLU A 10 -24.40 6.52 -18.07
CA GLU A 10 -25.72 6.94 -18.58
C GLU A 10 -25.65 8.16 -19.51
N SER A 11 -24.89 9.20 -19.14
CA SER A 11 -24.95 10.50 -19.82
C SER A 11 -23.84 10.72 -20.85
N LYS A 12 -22.73 9.97 -20.76
CA LYS A 12 -21.53 10.21 -21.58
C LYS A 12 -20.97 8.97 -22.26
N ASN A 13 -21.57 7.78 -22.01
CA ASN A 13 -21.06 6.49 -22.48
C ASN A 13 -19.55 6.30 -22.18
N LEU A 14 -19.08 6.84 -21.05
CA LEU A 14 -17.67 6.83 -20.64
C LEU A 14 -17.45 5.82 -19.51
N LYS A 15 -16.44 4.96 -19.69
CA LYS A 15 -16.09 3.87 -18.78
C LYS A 15 -14.74 4.14 -18.11
N TYR A 16 -14.74 4.33 -16.79
CA TYR A 16 -13.50 4.42 -16.01
C TYR A 16 -13.02 3.03 -15.62
N THR A 17 -11.82 2.66 -16.05
CA THR A 17 -11.21 1.36 -15.71
C THR A 17 -10.33 1.42 -14.47
N GLN A 18 -9.95 2.62 -14.03
CA GLN A 18 -9.03 2.84 -12.92
C GLN A 18 -9.59 3.83 -11.89
N TYR A 19 -9.36 3.56 -10.62
CA TYR A 19 -9.79 4.39 -9.50
C TYR A 19 -8.59 4.80 -8.62
N ILE A 20 -8.41 6.10 -8.42
CA ILE A 20 -7.41 6.68 -7.51
C ILE A 20 -8.15 7.36 -6.34
N GLY A 21 -7.81 6.99 -5.10
CA GLY A 21 -8.39 7.59 -3.91
C GLY A 21 -7.44 7.60 -2.71
N ASP A 22 -7.53 8.63 -1.84
CA ASP A 22 -6.59 8.87 -0.72
C ASP A 22 -6.83 7.98 0.53
N GLY A 23 -7.52 6.86 0.38
CA GLY A 23 -7.60 5.82 1.42
C GLY A 23 -8.94 5.65 2.12
N ASP A 24 -9.99 6.40 1.75
CA ASP A 24 -11.36 6.04 2.13
C ASP A 24 -11.77 4.77 1.40
N SER A 25 -11.48 3.65 2.05
CA SER A 25 -11.80 2.29 1.62
C SER A 25 -13.29 2.08 1.33
N ALA A 26 -14.17 2.99 1.80
CA ALA A 26 -15.60 3.00 1.53
C ALA A 26 -15.94 3.26 0.08
N SER A 27 -15.28 4.25 -0.53
CA SER A 27 -15.73 4.78 -1.81
C SER A 27 -15.47 3.77 -2.92
N PHE A 28 -14.30 3.11 -2.89
CA PHE A 28 -13.99 2.04 -3.84
C PHE A 28 -14.90 0.83 -3.66
N LYS A 29 -15.16 0.39 -2.43
CA LYS A 29 -16.05 -0.75 -2.17
C LYS A 29 -17.45 -0.51 -2.74
N LYS A 30 -18.01 0.68 -2.51
CA LYS A 30 -19.31 1.09 -3.07
C LYS A 30 -19.33 1.16 -4.61
N ILE A 31 -18.18 1.41 -5.25
CA ILE A 31 -18.06 1.39 -6.72
C ILE A 31 -17.96 -0.05 -7.23
N SER A 32 -17.12 -0.87 -6.59
CA SER A 32 -16.92 -2.29 -6.93
C SER A 32 -18.20 -3.11 -6.76
N GLU A 33 -18.97 -2.87 -5.69
CA GLU A 33 -20.28 -3.51 -5.47
C GLU A 33 -21.34 -3.02 -6.47
N ALA A 34 -21.27 -1.75 -6.88
CA ALA A 34 -22.26 -1.18 -7.79
C ALA A 34 -22.10 -1.62 -9.24
N LYS A 35 -20.94 -2.20 -9.63
CA LYS A 35 -20.62 -2.65 -10.99
C LYS A 35 -21.21 -1.75 -12.09
N PRO A 36 -20.84 -0.46 -12.13
CA PRO A 36 -21.51 0.56 -12.95
C PRO A 36 -21.40 0.31 -14.47
N TYR A 37 -20.53 -0.60 -14.90
CA TYR A 37 -20.28 -0.93 -16.30
C TYR A 37 -20.57 -2.40 -16.64
N GLY A 38 -21.27 -3.12 -15.77
CA GLY A 38 -21.57 -4.55 -15.94
C GLY A 38 -20.52 -5.47 -15.32
N GLN A 39 -20.63 -6.78 -15.58
CA GLN A 39 -19.72 -7.81 -15.03
C GLN A 39 -18.42 -7.95 -15.82
N GLU A 40 -18.36 -7.44 -17.06
CA GLU A 40 -17.20 -7.57 -17.95
C GLU A 40 -16.07 -6.58 -17.61
N ILE A 41 -16.37 -5.48 -16.90
CA ILE A 41 -15.42 -4.40 -16.65
C ILE A 41 -15.21 -4.26 -15.15
N ASP A 42 -14.05 -4.74 -14.70
CA ASP A 42 -13.55 -4.52 -13.35
C ASP A 42 -12.78 -3.22 -13.25
N ILE A 43 -13.01 -2.48 -12.17
CA ILE A 43 -12.35 -1.20 -11.90
C ILE A 43 -11.14 -1.47 -11.01
N GLU A 44 -9.94 -1.21 -11.53
CA GLU A 44 -8.70 -1.40 -10.80
C GLU A 44 -8.48 -0.26 -9.79
N LYS A 45 -8.16 -0.62 -8.54
CA LYS A 45 -7.79 0.35 -7.51
C LYS A 45 -6.29 0.66 -7.55
N LEU A 46 -5.96 1.87 -8.01
CA LEU A 46 -4.60 2.39 -7.97
C LEU A 46 -4.31 3.11 -6.65
N LYS A 47 -3.02 3.11 -6.25
CA LYS A 47 -2.54 3.89 -5.10
C LYS A 47 -2.07 5.26 -5.58
N SER A 48 -2.52 6.33 -4.92
CA SER A 48 -2.04 7.68 -5.23
C SER A 48 -0.61 7.90 -4.75
N VAL A 49 0.18 8.67 -5.53
CA VAL A 49 1.54 9.08 -5.15
C VAL A 49 1.57 9.71 -3.76
N ARG A 50 0.59 10.56 -3.43
CA ARG A 50 0.42 11.16 -2.11
C ARG A 50 0.25 10.11 -1.00
N HIS A 51 -0.54 9.07 -1.24
CA HIS A 51 -0.71 7.99 -0.27
C HIS A 51 0.60 7.22 -0.04
N VAL A 52 1.39 7.02 -1.11
CA VAL A 52 2.70 6.37 -1.00
C VAL A 52 3.71 7.29 -0.27
N GLN A 53 3.73 8.59 -0.58
CA GLN A 53 4.54 9.60 0.12
C GLN A 53 4.22 9.68 1.61
N LYS A 54 2.93 9.65 2.00
CA LYS A 54 2.51 9.62 3.41
C LYS A 54 3.09 8.41 4.15
N ARG A 55 3.14 7.23 3.50
CA ARG A 55 3.77 6.04 4.07
C ARG A 55 5.27 6.23 4.26
N CYS A 56 5.97 6.68 3.22
CA CYS A 56 7.41 6.96 3.28
C CYS A 56 7.73 7.94 4.42
N ARG A 57 7.03 9.09 4.44
CA ARG A 57 7.17 10.13 5.48
C ARG A 57 6.97 9.59 6.90
N THR A 58 6.01 8.69 7.09
CA THR A 58 5.72 8.08 8.40
C THR A 58 6.82 7.12 8.85
N ARG A 59 7.43 6.39 7.91
CA ARG A 59 8.58 5.52 8.18
C ARG A 59 9.82 6.36 8.52
N LEU A 60 10.11 7.37 7.72
CA LEU A 60 11.21 8.32 7.95
C LEU A 60 11.09 9.03 9.30
N ARG A 61 9.90 9.47 9.72
CA ARG A 61 9.70 10.05 11.06
C ARG A 61 10.07 9.10 12.20
N LYS A 62 9.86 7.78 12.06
CA LYS A 62 10.30 6.80 13.08
C LYS A 62 11.82 6.65 13.12
N ILE A 63 12.49 6.90 12.00
CA ILE A 63 13.94 6.79 11.84
C ILE A 63 14.66 8.05 12.35
N ILE A 64 14.06 9.24 12.21
CA ILE A 64 14.66 10.48 12.73
C ILE A 64 14.91 10.40 14.25
N ASN A 65 14.17 9.57 14.97
CA ASN A 65 14.38 9.33 16.41
C ASN A 65 15.65 8.53 16.75
N VAL A 66 16.39 7.99 15.77
CA VAL A 66 17.68 7.31 15.96
C VAL A 66 18.88 8.11 15.41
N LYS A 67 18.67 9.40 15.08
CA LYS A 67 19.70 10.29 14.55
C LYS A 67 20.90 10.40 15.50
N GLY A 68 22.11 10.32 14.95
CA GLY A 68 23.37 10.40 15.71
C GLY A 68 23.93 9.05 16.17
N LYS A 69 23.24 7.94 15.89
CA LYS A 69 23.78 6.60 16.10
C LYS A 69 24.53 6.13 14.85
N LYS A 70 25.70 5.54 15.06
CA LYS A 70 26.44 4.83 14.02
C LYS A 70 26.14 3.34 14.10
N LEU A 71 26.16 2.70 12.95
CA LEU A 71 26.18 1.24 12.84
C LEU A 71 27.59 0.73 13.15
N ASP A 72 27.67 -0.57 13.35
CA ASP A 72 28.88 -1.34 13.68
C ASP A 72 29.93 -1.25 12.55
N ASP A 73 29.50 -0.98 11.32
CA ASP A 73 30.36 -0.68 10.16
C ASP A 73 30.74 0.81 10.04
N GLY A 74 30.38 1.64 11.01
CA GLY A 74 30.69 3.08 11.09
C GLY A 74 29.79 3.99 10.26
N LYS A 75 28.87 3.43 9.46
CA LYS A 75 27.91 4.21 8.65
C LYS A 75 26.84 4.88 9.49
N ASP A 76 26.25 5.94 8.95
CA ASP A 76 25.14 6.63 9.60
C ASP A 76 23.88 5.74 9.54
N THR A 77 23.29 5.47 10.71
CA THR A 77 22.03 4.72 10.81
C THR A 77 20.93 5.39 9.99
N VAL A 78 20.98 6.72 9.82
CA VAL A 78 20.00 7.47 9.03
C VAL A 78 20.11 7.13 7.54
N GLU A 79 21.33 6.95 7.02
CA GLU A 79 21.56 6.67 5.59
C GLU A 79 20.99 5.30 5.19
N GLU A 80 21.38 4.24 5.90
CA GLU A 80 20.86 2.88 5.63
C GLU A 80 19.34 2.78 5.86
N ALA A 81 18.82 3.52 6.84
CA ALA A 81 17.39 3.55 7.09
C ALA A 81 16.62 4.30 6.00
N VAL A 82 17.20 5.31 5.35
CA VAL A 82 16.63 5.97 4.16
C VAL A 82 16.62 4.99 2.99
N TYR A 83 17.72 4.29 2.71
CA TYR A 83 17.75 3.26 1.66
C TYR A 83 16.70 2.17 1.91
N SER A 84 16.61 1.66 3.14
CA SER A 84 15.58 0.71 3.53
C SER A 84 14.17 1.27 3.33
N ALA A 85 13.93 2.54 3.69
CA ALA A 85 12.63 3.18 3.50
C ALA A 85 12.26 3.33 2.02
N VAL A 86 13.23 3.64 1.15
CA VAL A 86 13.05 3.75 -0.30
C VAL A 86 12.82 2.38 -0.95
N ALA A 87 13.62 1.37 -0.60
CA ALA A 87 13.42 0.01 -1.09
C ALA A 87 12.05 -0.55 -0.65
N TYR A 88 11.64 -0.27 0.58
CA TYR A 88 10.31 -0.64 1.08
C TYR A 88 9.19 0.20 0.43
N PHE A 89 9.48 1.37 -0.13
CA PHE A 89 8.53 2.20 -0.87
C PHE A 89 8.26 1.60 -2.26
N THR A 90 9.30 1.15 -2.95
CA THR A 90 9.19 0.56 -4.30
C THR A 90 8.60 -0.84 -4.25
N ASP A 91 9.20 -1.71 -3.44
CA ASP A 91 8.94 -3.15 -3.45
C ASP A 91 8.18 -3.64 -2.21
N GLY A 92 7.88 -2.76 -1.25
CA GLY A 92 7.19 -3.14 -0.02
C GLY A 92 7.98 -4.16 0.82
N ALA A 93 7.27 -5.09 1.44
CA ALA A 93 7.90 -6.17 2.20
C ALA A 93 8.77 -7.10 1.35
N SER A 94 8.58 -7.13 0.03
CA SER A 94 9.37 -7.95 -0.89
C SER A 94 10.80 -7.44 -1.07
N ALA A 95 11.06 -6.15 -0.84
CA ALA A 95 12.39 -5.56 -0.89
C ALA A 95 13.40 -6.28 0.02
N VAL A 96 12.93 -6.63 1.22
CA VAL A 96 13.72 -7.33 2.24
C VAL A 96 13.99 -8.78 1.82
N VAL A 97 13.03 -9.41 1.14
CA VAL A 97 13.17 -10.76 0.61
C VAL A 97 14.20 -10.79 -0.52
N LYS A 98 14.11 -9.84 -1.45
CA LYS A 98 15.08 -9.68 -2.54
C LYS A 98 16.48 -9.43 -2.00
N LEU A 99 16.63 -8.60 -0.96
CA LEU A 99 17.90 -8.35 -0.30
C LEU A 99 18.54 -9.65 0.23
N PHE A 100 17.77 -10.48 0.95
CA PHE A 100 18.30 -11.74 1.47
C PHE A 100 18.70 -12.72 0.37
N GLN A 101 17.94 -12.76 -0.74
CA GLN A 101 18.32 -13.55 -1.92
C GLN A 101 19.63 -13.06 -2.53
N CYS A 102 19.82 -11.74 -2.70
CA CYS A 102 21.06 -11.16 -3.21
C CYS A 102 22.27 -11.42 -2.31
N LEU A 103 22.05 -11.52 -0.99
CA LEU A 103 23.10 -11.83 -0.01
C LEU A 103 23.36 -13.34 0.13
N GLY A 104 22.63 -14.19 -0.59
CA GLY A 104 22.76 -15.65 -0.48
C GLY A 104 22.30 -16.21 0.88
N ILE A 105 21.49 -15.46 1.64
CA ILE A 105 21.02 -15.86 2.95
C ILE A 105 19.64 -16.52 2.80
N GLU A 106 19.55 -17.82 3.14
CA GLU A 106 18.26 -18.51 3.26
C GLU A 106 17.48 -18.04 4.49
N GLY A 107 16.76 -16.93 4.34
CA GLY A 107 15.97 -16.34 5.41
C GLY A 107 14.62 -17.03 5.63
N HIS A 108 14.57 -18.34 5.90
CA HIS A 108 13.31 -19.11 6.04
C HIS A 108 12.32 -18.48 7.05
N TYR A 109 12.80 -18.14 8.25
CA TYR A 109 11.99 -17.47 9.28
C TYR A 109 11.58 -16.06 8.86
N THR A 110 12.49 -15.32 8.24
CA THR A 110 12.21 -13.95 7.78
C THR A 110 11.18 -13.94 6.66
N LEU A 111 11.26 -14.86 5.70
CA LEU A 111 10.27 -15.08 4.66
C LEU A 111 8.89 -15.36 5.25
N ARG A 112 8.82 -16.27 6.22
CA ARG A 112 7.56 -16.62 6.90
C ARG A 112 6.97 -15.43 7.64
N ALA A 113 7.77 -14.70 8.41
CA ALA A 113 7.34 -13.50 9.12
C ALA A 113 6.89 -12.38 8.17
N ARG A 114 7.58 -12.18 7.04
CA ARG A 114 7.21 -11.17 6.04
C ARG A 114 5.93 -11.54 5.30
N LYS A 115 5.75 -12.81 4.93
CA LYS A 115 4.49 -13.32 4.38
C LYS A 115 3.34 -13.08 5.36
N ALA A 116 3.50 -13.44 6.63
CA ALA A 116 2.49 -13.23 7.66
C ALA A 116 2.12 -11.74 7.83
N ASN A 117 3.10 -10.84 7.89
CA ASN A 117 2.88 -9.40 7.95
C ASN A 117 2.11 -8.87 6.72
N ASP A 118 2.40 -9.39 5.53
CA ASP A 118 1.69 -8.97 4.32
C ASP A 118 0.24 -9.47 4.32
N THR A 119 0.02 -10.72 4.73
CA THR A 119 -1.32 -11.30 4.92
C THR A 119 -2.13 -10.49 5.94
N GLU A 120 -1.54 -10.16 7.10
CA GLU A 120 -2.20 -9.35 8.14
C GLU A 120 -2.51 -7.94 7.63
N ARG A 121 -1.60 -7.33 6.86
CA ARG A 121 -1.82 -6.04 6.22
C ARG A 121 -3.00 -6.09 5.25
N ILE A 122 -3.09 -7.13 4.42
CA ILE A 122 -4.20 -7.34 3.49
C ILE A 122 -5.49 -7.52 4.29
N ALA A 123 -5.49 -8.35 5.33
CA ALA A 123 -6.64 -8.58 6.22
C ALA A 123 -7.11 -7.29 6.93
N LYS A 124 -6.19 -6.46 7.44
CA LYS A 124 -6.52 -5.15 8.03
C LYS A 124 -7.09 -4.19 7.00
N SER A 125 -6.57 -4.23 5.77
CA SER A 125 -7.07 -3.42 4.65
C SER A 125 -8.48 -3.83 4.24
N THR A 126 -8.75 -5.14 4.12
CA THR A 126 -10.07 -5.68 3.79
C THR A 126 -11.05 -5.40 4.94
N TYR A 127 -10.65 -5.59 6.19
CA TYR A 127 -11.46 -5.25 7.37
C TYR A 127 -11.88 -3.78 7.39
N LYS A 128 -10.93 -2.85 7.23
CA LYS A 128 -11.24 -1.41 7.14
C LYS A 128 -12.09 -1.05 5.93
N SER A 129 -12.09 -1.88 4.88
CA SER A 129 -12.94 -1.67 3.72
C SER A 129 -14.39 -2.08 3.97
N LEU A 130 -14.64 -3.07 4.84
CA LEU A 130 -15.98 -3.51 5.21
C LEU A 130 -16.81 -2.39 5.87
N GLU A 131 -18.13 -2.50 5.73
CA GLU A 131 -19.13 -1.50 6.15
C GLU A 131 -19.13 -1.26 7.68
N TYR A 132 -18.77 -2.28 8.48
CA TYR A 132 -18.88 -2.25 9.94
C TYR A 132 -17.95 -1.23 10.62
N SER A 133 -16.82 -0.86 10.00
CA SER A 133 -15.86 0.12 10.53
C SER A 133 -16.26 1.58 10.27
N LYS A 134 -17.37 1.86 9.56
CA LYS A 134 -17.74 3.22 9.12
C LYS A 134 -18.98 3.79 9.80
N LYS A 135 -19.51 3.11 10.83
CA LYS A 135 -20.38 3.75 11.82
C LYS A 135 -19.47 4.57 12.74
N ARG A 136 -19.30 5.84 12.40
CA ARG A 136 -18.73 6.84 13.28
C ARG A 136 -19.83 7.80 13.67
#